data_AF-A0A672IHT4-F1
#
_entry.id   AF-A0A672IHT4-F1
#
_cell.length_a   1.000
_cell.length_b   1.000
_cell.length_c   1.000
_cell.angle_alpha   90.00
_cell.angle_beta   90.00
_cell.angle_gamma   90.00
#
_symmetry.space_group_name_H-M   'P 1'
#
loop_
_entity.id
_entity.type
_entity.pdbx_description
1 polymer ?
#
loop_
_entity_poly.entity_id
_entity_poly.type
_entity_poly.pdbx_seq_one_letter_code
_entity_poly.pdbx_strand_id
1 'polypeptide(L)'
;TGSHVSTRGMPAPGADPGLSRPTAMRAALLIQRWYRQYVARLEMRRRCTWNIFQSIEYAGEQDQIKLYHFFGFLMDHFTPASCERNLISHIFRENDFCRDAEWERYFCCKSIEVPDGYSGPHLSFPMTLCGVSQLVEAFKHKQVGSLLHEAPR
;
A
#
# COMPACT_ATOMS: atom_id res chain seq x y z
N THR A 1 101.91 13.80 24.34
CA THR A 1 101.05 14.93 24.75
C THR A 1 100.23 15.34 23.54
N GLY A 2 99.00 14.85 23.45
CA GLY A 2 98.15 14.96 22.25
C GLY A 2 97.52 16.35 22.13
N SER A 3 97.64 16.97 20.95
CA SER A 3 96.97 18.21 20.59
C SER A 3 95.56 17.92 20.07
N HIS A 4 94.58 18.45 20.78
CA HIS A 4 93.15 18.36 20.46
C HIS A 4 92.85 19.27 19.25
N VAL A 5 92.64 18.69 18.06
CA VAL A 5 92.00 19.39 16.94
C VAL A 5 90.50 19.33 17.18
N SER A 6 89.91 20.47 17.55
CA SER A 6 88.47 20.64 17.73
C SER A 6 87.80 20.81 16.37
N THR A 7 87.30 19.71 15.82
CA THR A 7 86.48 19.69 14.61
C THR A 7 85.14 20.34 14.92
N ARG A 8 84.98 21.61 14.52
CA ARG A 8 83.72 22.36 14.56
C ARG A 8 82.73 21.68 13.61
N GLY A 9 81.87 20.84 14.14
CA GLY A 9 80.79 20.20 13.39
C GLY A 9 79.83 21.22 12.80
N MET A 10 79.63 21.15 11.50
CA MET A 10 78.54 21.83 10.79
C MET A 10 77.20 21.23 11.24
N PRO A 11 76.18 22.03 11.58
CA PRO A 11 74.84 21.49 11.80
C PRO A 11 74.24 21.06 10.47
N ALA A 12 73.81 19.79 10.38
CA ALA A 12 73.05 19.28 9.25
C ALA A 12 71.73 20.06 9.11
N PRO A 13 71.32 20.44 7.89
CA PRO A 13 70.07 21.16 7.68
C PRO A 13 68.90 20.19 7.67
N GLY A 14 67.88 20.50 8.46
CA GLY A 14 66.51 20.03 8.21
C GLY A 14 66.20 18.62 8.71
N ALA A 15 66.13 18.45 10.03
CA ALA A 15 65.28 17.42 10.63
C ALA A 15 64.24 18.13 11.52
N ASP A 16 63.22 18.71 10.90
CA ASP A 16 62.02 19.17 11.60
C ASP A 16 61.14 17.95 11.93
N PRO A 17 60.97 17.55 13.21
CA PRO A 17 60.10 16.42 13.56
C PRO A 17 58.61 16.82 13.64
N GLY A 18 58.24 18.01 13.18
CA GLY A 18 57.05 18.71 13.65
C GLY A 18 55.80 18.66 12.77
N LEU A 19 55.87 18.26 11.49
CA LEU A 19 54.83 18.62 10.52
C LEU A 19 54.13 17.45 9.78
N SER A 20 53.91 16.30 10.44
CA SER A 20 53.19 15.17 9.80
C SER A 20 51.97 14.64 10.56
N ARG A 21 51.79 14.99 11.84
CA ARG A 21 50.68 14.47 12.68
C ARG A 21 49.28 15.00 12.34
N PRO A 22 49.06 16.30 12.02
CA PRO A 22 47.72 16.85 11.81
C PRO A 22 47.02 16.28 10.56
N THR A 23 47.78 16.03 9.49
CA THR A 23 47.27 15.58 8.19
C THR A 23 46.87 14.11 8.24
N ALA A 24 47.67 13.26 8.90
CA ALA A 24 47.37 11.85 9.11
C ALA A 24 46.10 11.66 9.95
N MET A 25 45.93 12.46 11.00
CA MET A 25 44.73 12.40 11.85
C MET A 25 43.46 12.85 11.11
N ARG A 26 43.55 13.91 10.28
CA ARG A 26 42.44 14.35 9.42
C ARG A 26 42.06 13.31 8.37
N ALA A 27 43.04 12.69 7.72
CA ALA A 27 42.81 11.63 6.75
C ALA A 27 42.12 10.41 7.40
N ALA A 28 42.57 10.00 8.59
CA ALA A 28 41.96 8.90 9.33
C ALA A 28 40.48 9.19 9.66
N LEU A 29 40.16 10.41 10.09
CA LEU A 29 38.77 10.82 10.37
C LEU A 29 37.89 10.81 9.11
N LEU A 30 38.43 11.23 7.95
CA LEU A 30 37.71 11.18 6.69
C LEU A 30 37.39 9.74 6.27
N ILE A 31 38.38 8.84 6.37
CA ILE A 31 38.21 7.40 6.07
C ILE A 31 37.16 6.78 6.99
N GLN A 32 37.25 7.05 8.31
CA GLN A 32 36.28 6.54 9.28
C GLN A 32 34.87 7.05 9.01
N ARG A 33 34.71 8.35 8.72
CA ARG A 33 33.41 8.95 8.40
C ARG A 33 32.82 8.34 7.14
N TRP A 34 33.63 8.20 6.08
CA TRP A 34 33.21 7.57 4.83
C TRP A 34 32.77 6.12 5.06
N TYR A 35 33.56 5.35 5.83
CA TYR A 35 33.24 3.96 6.16
C TYR A 35 31.92 3.84 6.93
N ARG A 36 31.71 4.66 7.97
CA ARG A 36 30.45 4.68 8.74
C ARG A 36 29.25 4.96 7.86
N GLN A 37 29.36 5.93 6.95
CA GLN A 37 28.28 6.23 5.98
C GLN A 37 28.05 5.09 4.99
N TYR A 38 29.12 4.43 4.52
CA TYR A 38 29.02 3.30 3.62
C TYR A 38 28.28 2.12 4.26
N VAL A 39 28.65 1.75 5.50
CA VAL A 39 27.98 0.68 6.25
C VAL A 39 26.51 1.01 6.48
N ALA A 40 26.19 2.25 6.89
CA ALA A 40 24.80 2.68 7.06
C ALA A 40 23.97 2.53 5.77
N ARG A 41 24.53 2.92 4.62
CA ARG A 41 23.87 2.75 3.31
C ARG A 41 23.70 1.27 2.96
N LEU A 42 24.69 0.43 3.24
CA LEU A 42 24.63 -1.00 2.95
C LEU A 42 23.54 -1.69 3.79
N GLU A 43 23.42 -1.33 5.07
CA GLU A 43 22.35 -1.83 5.92
C GLU A 43 20.97 -1.33 5.49
N MET A 44 20.83 -0.05 5.10
CA MET A 44 19.57 0.47 4.55
C MET A 44 19.15 -0.30 3.30
N ARG A 45 20.09 -0.61 2.39
CA ARG A 45 19.80 -1.45 1.22
C ARG A 45 19.32 -2.84 1.63
N ARG A 46 20.01 -3.50 2.57
CA ARG A 46 19.59 -4.82 3.09
C ARG A 46 18.18 -4.79 3.67
N ARG A 47 17.87 -3.78 4.50
CA ARG A 47 16.53 -3.61 5.11
C ARG A 47 15.46 -3.29 4.07
N CYS A 48 15.77 -2.45 3.08
CA CYS A 48 14.85 -2.09 2.00
C CYS A 48 14.50 -3.30 1.15
N THR A 49 15.49 -4.11 0.76
CA THR A 49 15.25 -5.35 0.01
C THR A 49 14.33 -6.30 0.76
N TRP A 50 14.60 -6.53 2.06
CA TRP A 50 13.71 -7.35 2.90
C TRP A 50 12.30 -6.76 2.97
N ASN A 51 12.17 -5.45 3.21
CA ASN A 51 10.88 -4.78 3.30
C ASN A 51 10.06 -4.90 2.00
N ILE A 52 10.70 -4.76 0.83
CA ILE A 52 10.04 -4.96 -0.47
C ILE A 52 9.49 -6.38 -0.59
N PHE A 53 10.33 -7.40 -0.38
CA PHE A 53 9.89 -8.79 -0.52
C PHE A 53 8.80 -9.15 0.48
N GLN A 54 8.95 -8.72 1.73
CA GLN A 54 7.92 -8.86 2.75
C GLN A 54 6.62 -8.17 2.32
N SER A 55 6.67 -6.91 1.90
CA SER A 55 5.46 -6.17 1.51
C SER A 55 4.70 -6.85 0.36
N ILE A 56 5.42 -7.46 -0.59
CA ILE A 56 4.82 -8.18 -1.71
C ILE A 56 4.20 -9.50 -1.23
N GLU A 57 4.95 -10.30 -0.46
CA GLU A 57 4.51 -11.62 -0.01
C GLU A 57 3.28 -11.55 0.89
N TYR A 58 3.27 -10.60 1.84
CA TYR A 58 2.18 -10.43 2.79
C TYR A 58 0.99 -9.62 2.25
N ALA A 59 1.13 -8.89 1.13
CA ALA A 59 -0.01 -8.23 0.48
C ALA A 59 -1.00 -9.26 -0.08
N GLY A 60 -0.50 -10.33 -0.72
CA GLY A 60 -1.34 -11.40 -1.28
C GLY A 60 -2.13 -12.16 -0.21
N GLU A 61 -1.50 -12.46 0.93
CA GLU A 61 -2.17 -13.15 2.05
C GLU A 61 -3.35 -12.36 2.60
N GLN A 62 -3.21 -11.04 2.76
CA GLN A 62 -4.28 -10.17 3.24
C GLN A 62 -5.44 -10.07 2.26
N ASP A 63 -5.16 -10.03 0.96
CA ASP A 63 -6.21 -9.90 -0.05
C ASP A 63 -7.00 -11.21 -0.23
N GLN A 64 -6.34 -12.37 -0.11
CA GLN A 64 -7.02 -13.67 -0.13
C GLN A 64 -8.01 -13.83 1.03
N ILE A 65 -7.63 -13.43 2.26
CA ILE A 65 -8.52 -13.52 3.42
C ILE A 65 -9.73 -12.59 3.24
N LYS A 66 -9.53 -11.37 2.74
CA LYS A 66 -10.62 -10.42 2.46
C LYS A 66 -11.56 -10.95 1.38
N LEU A 67 -11.02 -11.51 0.30
CA LEU A 67 -11.82 -12.12 -0.76
C LEU A 67 -12.61 -13.32 -0.24
N TYR A 68 -12.00 -14.18 0.57
CA TYR A 68 -12.69 -15.29 1.22
C TYR A 68 -13.87 -14.80 2.08
N HIS A 69 -13.64 -13.80 2.92
CA HIS A 69 -14.71 -13.23 3.74
C HIS A 69 -15.81 -12.58 2.89
N PHE A 70 -15.44 -11.88 1.81
CA PHE A 70 -16.39 -11.29 0.86
C PHE A 70 -17.25 -12.38 0.20
N PHE A 71 -16.64 -13.43 -0.34
CA PHE A 71 -17.36 -14.52 -0.99
C PHE A 71 -18.21 -15.32 0.00
N GLY A 72 -17.74 -15.52 1.23
CA GLY A 72 -18.51 -16.14 2.30
C GLY A 72 -19.75 -15.32 2.64
N PHE A 73 -19.57 -14.02 2.91
CA PHE A 73 -20.68 -13.09 3.15
C PHE A 73 -21.67 -13.07 1.97
N LEU A 74 -21.15 -13.00 0.74
CA LEU A 74 -21.92 -13.06 -0.48
C LEU A 74 -22.78 -14.33 -0.44
N MET A 75 -22.18 -15.51 -0.31
CA MET A 75 -22.86 -16.80 -0.33
C MET A 75 -23.88 -17.00 0.81
N ASP A 76 -23.61 -16.51 2.03
CA ASP A 76 -24.48 -16.64 3.19
C ASP A 76 -25.73 -15.75 3.13
N HIS A 77 -25.64 -14.60 2.43
CA HIS A 77 -26.72 -13.63 2.31
C HIS A 77 -27.51 -13.74 0.99
N PHE A 78 -27.20 -14.68 0.09
CA PHE A 78 -28.06 -14.93 -1.07
C PHE A 78 -29.36 -15.61 -0.67
N THR A 79 -30.46 -14.93 -0.99
CA THR A 79 -31.79 -15.50 -0.80
C THR A 79 -32.07 -16.49 -1.95
N PRO A 80 -32.37 -17.77 -1.69
CA PRO A 80 -32.56 -18.78 -2.72
C PRO A 80 -33.58 -18.44 -3.84
N ALA A 81 -34.56 -17.60 -3.54
CA ALA A 81 -35.63 -17.25 -4.47
C ALA A 81 -35.31 -16.06 -5.39
N SER A 82 -34.17 -15.37 -5.21
CA SER A 82 -33.84 -14.17 -5.96
C SER A 82 -33.24 -14.48 -7.33
N CYS A 83 -33.43 -13.56 -8.29
CA CYS A 83 -32.80 -13.61 -9.62
C CYS A 83 -31.26 -13.65 -9.56
N GLU A 84 -30.68 -13.36 -8.39
CA GLU A 84 -29.25 -13.20 -8.14
C GLU A 84 -28.48 -14.52 -8.21
N ARG A 85 -29.10 -15.68 -7.93
CA ARG A 85 -28.43 -16.98 -8.13
C ARG A 85 -28.14 -17.29 -9.58
N ASN A 86 -29.01 -16.87 -10.50
CA ASN A 86 -28.74 -17.00 -11.93
C ASN A 86 -27.56 -16.10 -12.33
N LEU A 87 -27.52 -14.86 -11.84
CA LEU A 87 -26.44 -13.92 -12.08
C LEU A 87 -25.08 -14.48 -11.63
N ILE A 88 -25.00 -14.99 -10.41
CA ILE A 88 -23.77 -15.56 -9.85
C ILE A 88 -23.36 -16.83 -10.58
N SER A 89 -24.32 -17.72 -10.86
CA SER A 89 -24.04 -18.91 -11.64
C SER A 89 -23.51 -18.58 -13.03
N HIS A 90 -23.97 -17.50 -13.67
CA HIS A 90 -23.45 -17.03 -14.95
C HIS A 90 -22.05 -16.41 -14.80
N ILE A 91 -21.80 -15.56 -13.80
CA ILE A 91 -20.47 -14.96 -13.55
C ILE A 91 -19.39 -16.04 -13.34
N PHE A 92 -19.71 -17.13 -12.64
CA PHE A 92 -18.78 -18.21 -12.37
C PHE A 92 -18.73 -19.29 -13.48
N ARG A 93 -19.73 -19.34 -14.38
CA ARG A 93 -19.82 -20.37 -15.43
C ARG A 93 -19.46 -19.87 -16.83
N GLU A 94 -19.66 -18.60 -17.14
CA GLU A 94 -19.41 -18.00 -18.45
C GLU A 94 -18.29 -16.96 -18.38
N ASN A 95 -17.06 -17.45 -18.46
CA ASN A 95 -15.91 -16.65 -18.87
C ASN A 95 -15.82 -16.56 -20.42
N ASP A 96 -16.96 -16.60 -21.12
CA ASP A 96 -17.01 -16.57 -22.58
C ASP A 96 -18.10 -15.60 -23.06
N PHE A 97 -17.63 -14.46 -23.58
CA PHE A 97 -18.29 -13.58 -24.55
C PHE A 97 -19.72 -13.09 -24.26
N CYS A 98 -19.74 -11.86 -23.74
CA CYS A 98 -20.77 -10.83 -23.84
C CYS A 98 -21.84 -11.05 -24.94
N ARG A 99 -23.07 -11.39 -24.55
CA ARG A 99 -24.30 -11.08 -25.28
C ARG A 99 -25.14 -10.09 -24.47
N ASP A 100 -25.04 -8.81 -24.82
CA ASP A 100 -25.80 -7.69 -24.22
C ASP A 100 -27.33 -7.96 -24.07
N ALA A 101 -27.92 -8.81 -24.92
CA ALA A 101 -29.37 -9.03 -24.95
C ALA A 101 -29.92 -9.95 -23.83
N GLU A 102 -29.11 -10.85 -23.24
CA GLU A 102 -29.61 -11.77 -22.19
C GLU A 102 -29.50 -11.17 -20.78
N TRP A 103 -28.60 -10.21 -20.58
CA TRP A 103 -28.38 -9.54 -19.29
C TRP A 103 -29.54 -8.65 -18.85
N GLU A 104 -30.35 -8.11 -19.78
CA GLU A 104 -31.49 -7.23 -19.43
C GLU A 104 -32.53 -7.93 -18.53
N ARG A 105 -32.68 -9.25 -18.60
CA ARG A 105 -33.58 -10.00 -17.72
C ARG A 105 -33.10 -10.09 -16.28
N TYR A 106 -31.79 -10.05 -16.05
CA TYR A 106 -31.20 -10.22 -14.72
C TYR A 106 -30.97 -8.89 -14.01
N PHE A 107 -30.78 -7.79 -14.75
CA PHE A 107 -30.62 -6.42 -14.22
C PHE A 107 -31.92 -5.60 -14.21
N CYS A 108 -33.10 -6.24 -14.25
CA CYS A 108 -34.37 -5.52 -14.29
C CYS A 108 -34.73 -4.92 -12.91
N CYS A 109 -34.06 -3.82 -12.54
CA CYS A 109 -34.43 -3.02 -11.36
C CYS A 109 -35.82 -2.39 -11.48
N LYS A 110 -36.46 -2.46 -12.66
CA LYS A 110 -37.80 -1.91 -12.92
C LYS A 110 -38.91 -2.71 -12.21
N SER A 111 -38.66 -3.95 -11.79
CA SER A 111 -39.66 -4.79 -11.11
C SER A 111 -39.49 -4.85 -9.60
N ILE A 112 -38.59 -4.07 -9.02
CA ILE A 112 -38.42 -3.98 -7.56
C ILE A 112 -39.44 -2.95 -7.06
N GLU A 113 -40.52 -3.43 -6.44
CA GLU A 113 -41.50 -2.57 -5.79
C GLU A 113 -40.89 -2.00 -4.51
N VAL A 114 -40.70 -0.69 -4.47
CA VAL A 114 -40.19 0.03 -3.29
C VAL A 114 -41.41 0.38 -2.42
N PRO A 115 -41.46 -0.05 -1.15
CA PRO A 115 -42.55 0.32 -0.25
C PRO A 115 -42.62 1.84 -0.02
N ASP A 116 -43.83 2.38 0.09
CA ASP A 116 -44.07 3.83 0.28
C ASP A 116 -43.40 4.43 1.53
N GLY A 117 -43.00 3.59 2.49
CA GLY A 117 -42.27 3.98 3.71
C GLY A 117 -40.75 4.06 3.56
N TYR A 118 -40.19 3.81 2.36
CA TYR A 118 -38.76 3.87 2.14
C TYR A 118 -38.30 5.34 2.02
N SER A 119 -37.61 5.85 3.04
CA SER A 119 -37.08 7.23 3.02
C SER A 119 -35.71 7.36 2.34
N GLY A 120 -35.19 6.29 1.75
CA GLY A 120 -33.88 6.28 1.12
C GLY A 120 -33.89 6.80 -0.33
N PRO A 121 -32.72 6.85 -0.99
CA PRO A 121 -32.62 7.31 -2.37
C PRO A 121 -33.38 6.39 -3.33
N HIS A 122 -34.36 6.93 -4.04
CA HIS A 122 -35.11 6.19 -5.04
C HIS A 122 -34.36 6.20 -6.38
N LEU A 123 -34.07 5.01 -6.89
CA LEU A 123 -33.37 4.85 -8.15
C LEU A 123 -34.38 4.87 -9.31
N SER A 124 -34.17 5.76 -10.27
CA SER A 124 -34.91 5.78 -11.53
C SER A 124 -33.96 5.48 -12.68
N PHE A 125 -34.39 4.61 -13.60
CA PHE A 125 -33.60 4.18 -14.75
C PHE A 125 -34.27 4.63 -16.05
N PRO A 126 -33.50 5.07 -17.08
CA PRO A 126 -32.04 5.19 -17.09
C PRO A 126 -31.55 6.30 -16.13
N MET A 127 -30.53 5.98 -15.35
CA MET A 127 -30.10 6.84 -14.25
C MET A 127 -29.46 8.12 -14.79
N THR A 128 -29.97 9.26 -14.33
CA THR A 128 -29.43 10.57 -14.73
C THR A 128 -28.19 10.91 -13.88
N LEU A 129 -27.30 11.76 -14.40
CA LEU A 129 -26.16 12.30 -13.65
C LEU A 129 -26.61 12.95 -12.32
N CYS A 130 -27.77 13.60 -12.33
CA CYS A 130 -28.39 14.15 -11.13
C CYS A 130 -28.74 13.04 -10.13
N GLY A 131 -29.37 11.94 -10.59
CA GLY A 131 -29.65 10.77 -9.75
C GLY A 131 -28.40 10.13 -9.13
N VAL A 132 -27.29 10.05 -9.89
CA VAL A 132 -26.01 9.55 -9.36
C VAL A 132 -25.46 10.46 -8.25
N SER A 133 -25.53 11.78 -8.45
CA SER A 133 -25.07 12.74 -7.42
C SER A 133 -25.88 12.65 -6.13
N GLN A 134 -27.20 12.49 -6.25
CA GLN A 134 -28.10 12.31 -5.11
C GLN A 134 -27.83 11.00 -4.36
N LEU A 135 -27.54 9.92 -5.10
CA LEU A 135 -27.16 8.64 -4.52
C LEU A 135 -25.87 8.75 -3.70
N VAL A 136 -24.84 9.40 -4.25
CA VAL A 136 -23.56 9.60 -3.57
C VAL A 136 -23.73 10.44 -2.30
N GLU A 137 -24.53 11.51 -2.34
CA GLU A 137 -24.84 12.30 -1.15
C GLU A 137 -25.64 11.48 -0.11
N ALA A 138 -26.59 10.66 -0.54
CA ALA A 138 -27.33 9.77 0.37
C ALA A 138 -26.41 8.79 1.12
N PHE A 139 -25.40 8.24 0.43
CA PHE A 139 -24.36 7.40 1.06
C PHE A 139 -23.48 8.17 2.03
N LYS A 140 -23.02 9.37 1.66
CA LYS A 140 -22.22 10.24 2.55
C LYS A 140 -22.97 10.56 3.84
N HIS A 141 -24.27 10.78 3.75
CA HIS A 141 -25.13 11.08 4.90
C HIS A 141 -25.65 9.83 5.65
N LYS A 142 -25.15 8.63 5.35
CA LYS A 142 -25.55 7.34 5.94
C LYS A 142 -27.06 7.05 5.89
N GLN A 143 -27.80 7.66 4.96
CA GLN A 143 -29.25 7.48 4.82
C GLN A 143 -29.62 6.04 4.39
N VAL A 144 -28.64 5.24 3.98
CA VAL A 144 -28.79 3.85 3.55
C VAL A 144 -28.63 2.85 4.72
N GLY A 145 -28.19 3.31 5.91
CA GLY A 145 -27.81 2.42 7.03
C GLY A 145 -28.71 2.43 8.27
N SER A 146 -29.75 3.28 8.33
CA SER A 146 -30.54 3.45 9.56
C SER A 146 -31.72 2.48 9.74
N LEU A 147 -32.04 1.64 8.74
CA LEU A 147 -33.21 0.75 8.77
C LEU A 147 -32.95 -0.68 9.30
N LEU A 148 -31.70 -1.06 9.58
CA LEU A 148 -31.41 -2.38 10.19
C LEU A 148 -31.56 -2.41 11.72
N HIS A 149 -32.07 -1.35 12.37
CA HIS A 149 -32.26 -1.31 13.82
C HIS A 149 -33.74 -1.43 14.30
N GLU A 150 -34.74 -1.45 13.42
CA GLU A 150 -36.13 -1.64 13.85
C GLU A 150 -36.78 -2.84 13.17
N ALA A 151 -36.52 -4.03 13.71
CA ALA A 151 -37.42 -5.16 13.59
C ALA A 151 -38.00 -5.47 14.99
N PRO A 152 -39.30 -5.27 15.23
CA PRO A 152 -39.94 -5.73 16.46
C PRO A 152 -40.09 -7.26 16.44
N ARG A 153 -40.01 -7.85 17.63
CA ARG A 153 -40.16 -9.29 17.91
C ARG A 153 -41.54 -9.82 17.51
#